data_AF-G7LTL7-F1
#
_entry.id   AF-G7LTL7-F1
#
_cell.length_a   1.000
_cell.length_b   1.000
_cell.length_c   1.000
_cell.angle_alpha   90.00
_cell.angle_beta   90.00
_cell.angle_gamma   90.00
#
_symmetry.space_group_name_H-M   'P 1'
#
loop_
_entity.id
_entity.type
_entity.pdbx_description
1 polymer ?
#
loop_
_entity_poly.entity_id
_entity_poly.type
_entity_poly.pdbx_seq_one_letter_code
_entity_poly.pdbx_strand_id
1 'polypeptide(L)'
;MSNFNTFEKEIKKTVLNYLLNKSELNKDVTVINELTIDSFSRRLDLAVLTNKRIVAYEIKSDADSLYRLSGQLEKYRQYFDKIIVVTTPKHLDNILNLVSDNIEVWEVVEQKITIKKRGKASKVESKANYLDLLRVQDMRKLASAFNIPLGKGGKKEIKNIITDNLNKISYEKLKSFVIDIMSQRFKLTSTNFLENINVGNKVTVNDLDFLSPYSKIKNNDVIVRGSVLEQLK
;
A
#
# COMPACT_ATOMS: atom_id res chain seq x y z
N MET A 1 3.53 -0.27 -23.30
CA MET A 1 4.64 -1.00 -22.63
C MET A 1 5.18 -0.10 -21.54
N SER A 2 5.00 -0.49 -20.28
CA SER A 2 5.40 0.33 -19.13
C SER A 2 6.89 0.19 -18.88
N ASN A 3 7.63 1.28 -19.03
CA ASN A 3 9.06 1.42 -18.69
C ASN A 3 9.28 1.26 -17.17
N PHE A 4 9.15 0.03 -16.67
CA PHE A 4 9.54 -0.30 -15.30
C PHE A 4 11.05 -0.55 -15.26
N ASN A 5 11.77 0.17 -14.39
CA ASN A 5 13.19 -0.04 -14.15
C ASN A 5 13.40 -1.43 -13.51
N THR A 6 14.14 -2.32 -14.16
CA THR A 6 14.44 -3.68 -13.69
C THR A 6 15.00 -3.67 -12.25
N PHE A 7 15.78 -2.66 -11.89
CA PHE A 7 16.36 -2.53 -10.55
C PHE A 7 15.31 -2.24 -9.45
N GLU A 8 14.29 -1.45 -9.75
CA GLU A 8 13.22 -1.15 -8.80
C GLU A 8 12.38 -2.41 -8.50
N LYS A 9 12.05 -3.19 -9.54
CA LYS A 9 11.35 -4.47 -9.40
C LYS A 9 12.13 -5.46 -8.53
N GLU A 10 13.46 -5.53 -8.71
CA GLU A 10 14.33 -6.36 -7.88
C GLU A 10 14.31 -5.92 -6.41
N ILE A 11 14.34 -4.61 -6.13
CA ILE A 11 14.22 -4.09 -4.76
C ILE A 11 12.83 -4.41 -4.17
N LYS A 12 11.74 -4.23 -4.91
CA LYS A 12 10.38 -4.60 -4.51
C LYS A 12 10.30 -6.08 -4.13
N LYS A 13 10.84 -6.96 -4.99
CA LYS A 13 10.94 -8.40 -4.75
C LYS A 13 11.71 -8.70 -3.46
N THR A 14 12.84 -8.03 -3.23
CA THR A 14 13.64 -8.19 -2.01
C THR A 14 12.87 -7.76 -0.75
N VAL A 15 12.16 -6.63 -0.80
CA VAL A 15 11.29 -6.17 0.30
C VAL A 15 10.21 -7.21 0.61
N LEU A 16 9.49 -7.68 -0.41
CA LEU A 16 8.40 -8.64 -0.22
C LEU A 16 8.91 -10.00 0.30
N ASN A 17 10.07 -10.49 -0.16
CA ASN A 17 10.70 -11.68 0.42
C ASN A 17 11.08 -11.47 1.89
N TYR A 18 11.62 -10.31 2.23
CA TYR A 18 11.95 -10.00 3.63
C TYR A 18 10.70 -10.03 4.52
N LEU A 19 9.59 -9.46 4.06
CA LEU A 19 8.31 -9.49 4.78
C LEU A 19 7.73 -10.91 4.86
N LEU A 20 7.80 -11.69 3.77
CA LEU A 20 7.38 -13.09 3.75
C LEU A 20 8.15 -13.92 4.79
N ASN A 21 9.48 -13.80 4.80
CA ASN A 21 10.36 -14.51 5.74
C ASN A 21 10.15 -14.09 7.21
N LYS A 22 9.54 -12.92 7.45
CA LYS A 22 9.13 -12.45 8.78
C LYS A 22 7.68 -12.81 9.12
N SER A 23 7.00 -13.59 8.26
CA SER A 23 5.58 -13.94 8.39
C SER A 23 4.65 -12.71 8.42
N GLU A 24 5.08 -11.59 7.83
CA GLU A 24 4.31 -10.36 7.73
C GLU A 24 3.41 -10.33 6.47
N LEU A 25 3.58 -11.28 5.54
CA LEU A 25 2.70 -11.49 4.38
C LEU A 25 1.81 -12.71 4.59
N ASN A 26 0.70 -12.54 5.29
CA ASN A 26 -0.29 -13.58 5.53
C ASN A 26 -1.65 -13.24 4.87
N LYS A 27 -2.64 -14.13 4.96
CA LYS A 27 -3.95 -13.96 4.33
C LYS A 27 -4.75 -12.73 4.81
N ASP A 28 -4.41 -12.18 5.98
CA ASP A 28 -5.09 -11.03 6.58
C ASP A 28 -4.41 -9.69 6.21
N VAL A 29 -3.38 -9.71 5.36
CA VAL A 29 -2.76 -8.49 4.85
C VAL A 29 -3.19 -8.20 3.42
N THR A 30 -3.26 -6.92 3.09
CA THR A 30 -3.39 -6.46 1.70
C THR A 30 -2.09 -5.82 1.26
N VAL A 31 -1.49 -6.35 0.20
CA VAL A 31 -0.34 -5.78 -0.48
C VAL A 31 -0.83 -5.00 -1.69
N ILE A 32 -0.38 -3.77 -1.81
CA ILE A 32 -0.75 -2.86 -2.90
C ILE A 32 0.53 -2.39 -3.57
N ASN A 33 0.64 -2.60 -4.87
CA ASN A 33 1.71 -2.03 -5.70
C ASN A 33 1.21 -0.76 -6.39
N GLU A 34 2.07 0.25 -6.49
CA GLU A 34 1.78 1.51 -7.20
C GLU A 34 0.53 2.25 -6.69
N LEU A 35 0.40 2.41 -5.37
CA LEU A 35 -0.74 3.10 -4.77
C LEU A 35 -0.69 4.60 -5.11
N THR A 36 -1.68 5.06 -5.88
CA THR A 36 -1.84 6.50 -6.17
C THR A 36 -2.62 7.20 -5.06
N ILE A 37 -2.10 8.35 -4.62
CA ILE A 37 -2.66 9.20 -3.56
C ILE A 37 -2.62 10.66 -3.99
N ASP A 38 -3.14 11.56 -3.14
CA ASP A 38 -3.09 13.01 -3.35
C ASP A 38 -3.62 13.45 -4.72
N SER A 39 -4.84 12.98 -5.04
CA SER A 39 -5.47 13.19 -6.36
C SER A 39 -4.59 12.72 -7.53
N PHE A 40 -3.94 11.57 -7.37
CA PHE A 40 -3.06 10.93 -8.36
C PHE A 40 -1.71 11.65 -8.62
N SER A 41 -1.39 12.70 -7.86
CA SER A 41 -0.13 13.45 -8.02
C SER A 41 1.08 12.76 -7.36
N ARG A 42 0.82 11.73 -6.54
CA ARG A 42 1.84 10.92 -5.86
C ARG A 42 1.52 9.45 -6.04
N ARG A 43 2.56 8.66 -6.24
CA ARG A 43 2.51 7.21 -6.41
C ARG A 43 3.49 6.60 -5.45
N LEU A 44 2.97 5.85 -4.50
CA LEU A 44 3.73 5.08 -3.53
C LEU A 44 4.07 3.71 -4.13
N ASP A 45 5.30 3.28 -3.95
CA ASP A 45 5.80 2.04 -4.56
C ASP A 45 5.11 0.79 -4.02
N LEU A 46 5.09 0.61 -2.70
CA LEU A 46 4.35 -0.48 -2.05
C LEU A 46 3.62 0.03 -0.80
N ALA A 47 2.40 -0.44 -0.60
CA ALA A 47 1.69 -0.33 0.67
C ALA A 47 1.34 -1.73 1.20
N VAL A 48 1.53 -1.93 2.51
CA VAL A 48 1.08 -3.13 3.21
C VAL A 48 0.08 -2.72 4.28
N LEU A 49 -1.13 -3.21 4.13
CA LEU A 49 -2.25 -2.97 5.03
C LEU A 49 -2.47 -4.21 5.88
N THR A 50 -2.51 -4.01 7.19
CA THR A 50 -3.03 -4.98 8.16
C THR A 50 -4.35 -4.45 8.71
N ASN A 51 -5.08 -5.25 9.50
CA ASN A 51 -6.30 -4.83 10.19
C ASN A 51 -6.15 -3.56 11.04
N LYS A 52 -4.92 -3.16 11.41
CA LYS A 52 -4.67 -2.01 12.30
C LYS A 52 -3.74 -0.95 11.73
N ARG A 53 -2.99 -1.23 10.66
CA ARG A 53 -1.90 -0.36 10.19
C ARG A 53 -1.82 -0.29 8.69
N ILE A 54 -1.49 0.88 8.18
CA ILE A 54 -1.15 1.15 6.78
C ILE A 54 0.34 1.54 6.75
N VAL A 55 1.18 0.66 6.19
CA VAL A 55 2.63 0.87 6.09
C VAL A 55 3.01 1.21 4.66
N ALA A 56 3.74 2.31 4.47
CA ALA A 56 4.26 2.74 3.18
C ALA A 56 5.73 2.34 3.02
N TYR A 57 6.08 1.81 1.85
CA TYR A 57 7.44 1.57 1.42
C TYR A 57 7.70 2.41 0.17
N GLU A 58 8.62 3.36 0.25
CA GLU A 58 9.11 4.16 -0.86
C GLU A 58 10.49 3.66 -1.28
N ILE A 59 10.69 3.38 -2.55
CA ILE A 59 11.90 2.75 -3.08
C ILE A 59 12.73 3.80 -3.83
N LYS A 60 14.04 3.77 -3.61
CA LYS A 60 15.05 4.57 -4.34
C LYS A 60 16.18 3.66 -4.82
N SER A 61 16.09 3.26 -6.08
CA SER A 61 17.13 2.54 -6.80
C SER A 61 18.29 3.47 -7.18
N ASP A 62 19.40 2.91 -7.68
CA ASP A 62 20.54 3.72 -8.13
C ASP A 62 20.20 4.67 -9.28
N ALA A 63 19.14 4.41 -10.05
CA ALA A 63 18.73 5.29 -11.14
C ALA A 63 17.88 6.47 -10.68
N ASP A 64 17.43 6.48 -9.43
CA ASP A 64 16.50 7.50 -8.93
C ASP A 64 17.20 8.81 -8.57
N SER A 65 16.42 9.89 -8.65
CA SER A 65 16.75 11.17 -8.04
C SER A 65 16.02 11.30 -6.70
N LEU A 66 16.68 11.92 -5.72
CA LEU A 66 16.10 12.22 -4.41
C LEU A 66 15.30 13.53 -4.39
N TYR A 67 15.28 14.30 -5.48
CA TYR A 67 14.67 15.63 -5.55
C TYR A 67 13.21 15.68 -5.07
N ARG A 68 12.43 14.62 -5.33
CA ARG A 68 11.01 14.54 -4.95
C ARG A 68 10.77 13.93 -3.57
N LEU A 69 11.79 13.34 -2.94
CA LEU A 69 11.61 12.48 -1.77
C LEU A 69 11.00 13.24 -0.59
N SER A 70 11.51 14.44 -0.25
CA SER A 70 11.00 15.21 0.89
C SER A 70 9.50 15.49 0.78
N GLY A 71 9.04 15.96 -0.38
CA GLY A 71 7.62 16.23 -0.61
C GLY A 71 6.76 14.97 -0.70
N GLN A 72 7.33 13.83 -1.08
CA GLN A 72 6.64 12.53 -0.96
C GLN A 72 6.46 12.16 0.52
N LEU A 73 7.53 12.21 1.32
CA LEU A 73 7.48 11.84 2.74
C LEU A 73 6.56 12.74 3.56
N GLU A 74 6.52 14.04 3.28
CA GLU A 74 5.57 14.96 3.90
C GLU A 74 4.13 14.54 3.62
N LYS A 75 3.81 14.27 2.34
CA LYS A 75 2.47 13.82 1.94
C LYS A 75 2.12 12.45 2.53
N TYR A 76 3.07 11.53 2.60
CA TYR A 76 2.84 10.18 3.13
C TYR A 76 2.46 10.18 4.62
N ARG A 77 3.02 11.10 5.43
CA ARG A 77 2.68 11.20 6.87
C ARG A 77 1.21 11.48 7.13
N GLN A 78 0.53 12.07 6.15
CA GLN A 78 -0.90 12.37 6.23
C GLN A 78 -1.77 11.10 6.18
N TYR A 79 -1.25 9.98 5.65
CA TYR A 79 -2.05 8.81 5.30
C TYR A 79 -1.56 7.50 5.93
N PHE A 80 -0.26 7.39 6.21
CA PHE A 80 0.37 6.13 6.62
C PHE A 80 0.81 6.17 8.08
N ASP A 81 0.65 5.03 8.77
CA ASP A 81 1.09 4.90 10.16
C ASP A 81 2.60 4.80 10.28
N LYS A 82 3.24 4.21 9.27
CA LYS A 82 4.69 4.02 9.23
C LYS A 82 5.15 4.17 7.79
N ILE A 83 6.26 4.86 7.62
CA ILE A 83 6.90 5.08 6.33
C ILE A 83 8.30 4.49 6.41
N ILE A 84 8.63 3.69 5.41
CA ILE A 84 9.91 3.01 5.25
C ILE A 84 10.48 3.45 3.91
N VAL A 85 11.65 4.08 3.94
CA VAL A 85 12.42 4.36 2.72
C VAL A 85 13.39 3.20 2.51
N VAL A 86 13.28 2.54 1.37
CA VAL A 86 14.15 1.43 0.98
C VAL A 86 15.08 1.92 -0.11
N THR A 87 16.38 1.75 0.09
CA THR A 87 17.37 2.34 -0.82
C THR A 87 18.63 1.49 -0.97
N THR A 88 19.49 1.87 -1.90
CA THR A 88 20.81 1.28 -2.16
C THR A 88 21.92 2.08 -1.47
N PRO A 89 23.16 1.55 -1.41
CA PRO A 89 24.30 2.28 -0.84
C PRO A 89 24.51 3.67 -1.45
N LYS A 90 24.24 3.84 -2.76
CA LYS A 90 24.40 5.12 -3.47
C LYS A 90 23.66 6.28 -2.80
N HIS A 91 22.46 6.04 -2.29
CA HIS A 91 21.58 7.08 -1.77
C HIS A 91 21.48 7.09 -0.24
N LEU A 92 22.09 6.11 0.44
CA LEU A 92 21.91 5.89 1.87
C LEU A 92 22.24 7.14 2.70
N ASP A 93 23.45 7.68 2.58
CA ASP A 93 23.89 8.81 3.40
C ASP A 93 23.03 10.05 3.18
N ASN A 94 22.69 10.33 1.93
CA ASN A 94 21.81 11.44 1.57
C ASN A 94 20.41 11.27 2.18
N ILE A 95 19.86 10.06 2.17
CA ILE A 95 18.56 9.76 2.77
C ILE A 95 18.63 9.88 4.30
N LEU A 96 19.66 9.35 4.94
CA LEU A 96 19.83 9.44 6.40
C LEU A 96 19.89 10.90 6.88
N ASN A 97 20.55 11.78 6.12
CA ASN A 97 20.62 13.21 6.40
C ASN A 97 19.29 13.95 6.13
N LEU A 98 18.48 13.44 5.20
CA LEU A 98 17.22 14.07 4.78
C LEU A 98 16.03 13.72 5.67
N VAL A 99 15.96 12.48 6.17
CA VAL A 99 14.76 11.96 6.82
C VAL A 99 14.76 12.17 8.34
N SER A 100 13.64 12.61 8.91
CA SER A 100 13.49 12.73 10.36
C SER A 100 13.33 11.38 11.08
N ASP A 101 13.30 11.39 12.41
CA ASP A 101 13.44 10.18 13.26
C ASP A 101 12.28 9.18 13.22
N ASN A 102 11.12 9.62 12.77
CA ASN A 102 9.97 8.75 12.59
C ASN A 102 9.98 7.96 11.27
N ILE A 103 10.92 8.25 10.35
CA ILE A 103 11.08 7.49 9.10
C ILE A 103 12.09 6.36 9.30
N GLU A 104 11.70 5.16 8.90
CA GLU A 104 12.60 3.99 8.88
C GLU A 104 13.37 3.96 7.56
N VAL A 105 14.65 3.58 7.60
CA VAL A 105 15.50 3.47 6.41
C VAL A 105 16.08 2.06 6.33
N TRP A 106 15.80 1.40 5.21
CA TRP A 106 16.33 0.09 4.86
C TRP A 106 17.34 0.25 3.74
N GLU A 107 18.50 -0.36 3.89
CA GLU A 107 19.49 -0.53 2.84
C GLU A 107 19.32 -1.91 2.22
N VAL A 108 19.35 -1.97 0.88
CA VAL A 108 19.38 -3.20 0.10
C VAL A 108 20.74 -3.35 -0.57
N VAL A 109 21.44 -4.43 -0.24
CA VAL A 109 22.72 -4.83 -0.87
C VAL A 109 22.60 -6.31 -1.23
N GLU A 110 22.86 -6.67 -2.49
CA GLU A 110 22.83 -8.07 -2.96
C GLU A 110 21.57 -8.84 -2.50
N GLN A 111 20.39 -8.20 -2.63
CA GLN A 111 19.09 -8.77 -2.21
C GLN A 111 18.94 -9.05 -0.70
N LYS A 112 19.82 -8.51 0.14
CA LYS A 112 19.70 -8.54 1.61
C LYS A 112 19.28 -7.16 2.12
N ILE A 113 18.39 -7.14 3.10
CA ILE A 113 17.94 -5.92 3.78
C ILE A 113 18.69 -5.75 5.10
N THR A 114 19.26 -4.57 5.30
CA THR A 114 19.79 -4.11 6.59
C THR A 114 19.05 -2.85 7.01
N ILE A 115 18.62 -2.78 8.26
CA ILE A 115 17.87 -1.64 8.77
C ILE A 115 18.84 -0.64 9.39
N LYS A 116 19.06 0.48 8.70
CA LYS A 116 20.07 1.49 9.05
C LYS A 116 19.55 2.54 10.02
N LYS A 117 18.25 2.83 9.95
CA LYS A 117 17.55 3.73 10.87
C LYS A 117 16.19 3.15 11.19
N ARG A 118 15.87 2.95 12.46
CA ARG A 118 14.52 2.54 12.88
C ARG A 118 13.60 3.76 12.94
N GLY A 119 12.43 3.62 12.33
CA GLY A 119 11.35 4.61 12.42
C GLY A 119 10.32 4.23 13.48
N LYS A 120 9.39 5.13 13.76
CA LYS A 120 8.29 4.90 14.71
C LYS A 120 6.97 4.95 13.97
N ALA A 121 6.06 4.05 14.33
CA ALA A 121 4.68 4.18 13.89
C ALA A 121 4.02 5.34 14.65
N SER A 122 3.25 6.18 13.96
CA SER A 122 2.51 7.31 14.53
C SER A 122 1.08 7.33 14.01
N LYS A 123 0.17 7.95 14.77
CA LYS A 123 -1.14 8.31 14.24
C LYS A 123 -0.95 9.32 13.11
N VAL A 124 -1.84 9.32 12.13
CA VAL A 124 -1.87 10.37 11.11
C VAL A 124 -2.20 11.71 11.77
N GLU A 125 -1.62 12.79 11.26
CA GLU A 125 -1.73 14.14 11.84
C GLU A 125 -3.20 14.60 11.99
N SER A 126 -4.01 14.33 10.97
CA SER A 126 -5.45 14.59 10.98
C SER A 126 -6.22 13.41 10.43
N LYS A 127 -7.22 12.95 11.17
CA LYS A 127 -8.12 11.88 10.69
C LYS A 127 -8.89 12.28 9.43
N ALA A 128 -9.04 13.57 9.15
CA ALA A 128 -9.65 14.06 7.91
C ALA A 128 -8.85 13.67 6.66
N ASN A 129 -7.53 13.49 6.80
CA ASN A 129 -6.66 13.09 5.69
C ASN A 129 -7.04 11.72 5.12
N TYR A 130 -7.61 10.83 5.95
CA TYR A 130 -8.08 9.53 5.47
C TYR A 130 -9.19 9.64 4.41
N LEU A 131 -9.95 10.74 4.39
CA LEU A 131 -10.96 10.96 3.35
C LEU A 131 -10.33 11.04 1.96
N ASP A 132 -9.06 11.41 1.82
CA ASP A 132 -8.37 11.46 0.52
C ASP A 132 -8.08 10.08 -0.09
N LEU A 133 -8.10 9.03 0.72
CA LEU A 133 -7.95 7.64 0.26
C LEU A 133 -9.28 7.04 -0.25
N LEU A 134 -10.40 7.71 0.04
CA LEU A 134 -11.75 7.26 -0.30
C LEU A 134 -12.18 7.78 -1.68
N ARG A 135 -12.82 6.91 -2.47
CA ARG A 135 -13.56 7.32 -3.67
C ARG A 135 -14.91 7.92 -3.25
N VAL A 136 -15.56 8.63 -4.16
CA VAL A 136 -16.90 9.24 -3.91
C VAL A 136 -17.90 8.21 -3.38
N GLN A 137 -17.95 7.02 -3.97
CA GLN A 137 -18.81 5.93 -3.50
C GLN A 137 -18.47 5.45 -2.08
N ASP A 138 -17.18 5.46 -1.71
CA ASP A 138 -16.71 5.02 -0.39
C ASP A 138 -17.06 6.09 0.66
N MET A 139 -16.93 7.37 0.32
CA MET A 139 -17.39 8.49 1.14
C MET A 139 -18.91 8.44 1.38
N ARG A 140 -19.70 8.09 0.37
CA ARG A 140 -21.16 7.91 0.52
C ARG A 140 -21.49 6.74 1.46
N LYS A 141 -20.77 5.62 1.36
CA LYS A 141 -20.90 4.49 2.31
C LYS A 141 -20.54 4.91 3.74
N LEU A 142 -19.45 5.65 3.91
CA LEU A 142 -19.04 6.19 5.22
C LEU A 142 -20.14 7.05 5.82
N ALA A 143 -20.64 8.03 5.06
CA ALA A 143 -21.68 8.92 5.53
C ALA A 143 -22.96 8.17 5.92
N SER A 144 -23.39 7.17 5.12
CA SER A 144 -24.52 6.32 5.46
C SER A 144 -24.30 5.52 6.75
N ALA A 145 -23.11 4.95 6.95
CA ALA A 145 -22.78 4.18 8.15
C ALA A 145 -22.80 5.01 9.45
N PHE A 146 -22.62 6.33 9.33
CA PHE A 146 -22.58 7.27 10.45
C PHE A 146 -23.75 8.26 10.47
N ASN A 147 -24.82 8.00 9.69
CA ASN A 147 -26.01 8.84 9.60
C ASN A 147 -25.69 10.32 9.30
N ILE A 148 -24.73 10.57 8.41
CA ILE A 148 -24.38 11.90 7.92
C ILE A 148 -25.20 12.17 6.65
N PRO A 149 -26.10 13.18 6.65
CA PRO A 149 -26.89 13.50 5.48
C PRO A 149 -26.00 14.06 4.38
N LEU A 150 -26.09 13.48 3.18
CA LEU A 150 -25.37 13.94 2.00
C LEU A 150 -26.33 14.43 0.91
N GLY A 151 -25.91 15.46 0.19
CA GLY A 151 -26.56 15.88 -1.06
C GLY A 151 -26.16 15.04 -2.28
N LYS A 152 -26.62 15.52 -3.44
CA LYS A 152 -26.23 15.00 -4.77
C LYS A 152 -24.91 15.60 -5.29
N GLY A 153 -24.18 16.33 -4.44
CA GLY A 153 -22.92 16.99 -4.75
C GLY A 153 -21.79 16.10 -5.26
N GLY A 154 -20.77 16.74 -5.82
CA GLY A 154 -19.52 16.11 -6.27
C GLY A 154 -18.54 15.81 -5.14
N LYS A 155 -17.35 15.27 -5.49
CA LYS A 155 -16.32 14.83 -4.52
C LYS A 155 -15.98 15.89 -3.46
N LYS A 156 -15.76 17.14 -3.89
CA LYS A 156 -15.37 18.25 -3.00
C LYS A 156 -16.46 18.55 -1.97
N GLU A 157 -17.71 18.65 -2.42
CA GLU A 157 -18.85 18.93 -1.54
C GLU A 157 -19.08 17.80 -0.54
N ILE A 158 -19.08 16.54 -1.02
CA ILE A 158 -19.21 15.37 -0.15
C ILE A 158 -18.09 15.33 0.90
N LYS A 159 -16.83 15.56 0.48
CA LYS A 159 -15.69 15.58 1.41
C LYS A 159 -15.86 16.66 2.47
N ASN A 160 -16.30 17.87 2.09
CA ASN A 160 -16.54 18.97 3.04
C ASN A 160 -17.62 18.60 4.06
N ILE A 161 -18.78 18.11 3.62
CA ILE A 161 -19.88 17.72 4.53
C ILE A 161 -19.43 16.64 5.52
N ILE A 162 -18.68 15.63 5.06
CA ILE A 162 -18.14 14.60 5.94
C ILE A 162 -17.12 15.21 6.92
N THR A 163 -16.24 16.10 6.44
CA THR A 163 -15.24 16.79 7.26
C THR A 163 -15.89 17.55 8.41
N ASP A 164 -16.95 18.30 8.13
CA ASP A 164 -17.71 19.08 9.13
C ASP A 164 -18.41 18.18 10.17
N ASN A 165 -18.63 16.90 9.84
CA ASN A 165 -19.27 15.91 10.70
C ASN A 165 -18.28 14.88 11.27
N LEU A 166 -16.97 15.08 11.11
CA LEU A 166 -15.95 14.12 11.56
C LEU A 166 -15.91 13.94 13.08
N ASN A 167 -16.44 14.88 13.86
CA ASN A 167 -16.59 14.73 15.31
C ASN A 167 -17.47 13.52 15.69
N LYS A 168 -18.40 13.11 14.82
CA LYS A 168 -19.27 11.92 15.01
C LYS A 168 -18.54 10.59 14.84
N ILE A 169 -17.33 10.60 14.27
CA ILE A 169 -16.59 9.39 13.89
C ILE A 169 -15.28 9.35 14.68
N SER A 170 -15.05 8.33 15.51
CA SER A 170 -13.75 8.19 16.20
C SER A 170 -12.62 7.93 15.21
N TYR A 171 -11.39 8.25 15.62
CA TYR A 171 -10.20 7.99 14.79
C TYR A 171 -10.12 6.51 14.37
N GLU A 172 -10.33 5.61 15.33
CA GLU A 172 -10.21 4.17 15.19
C GLU A 172 -11.27 3.61 14.24
N LYS A 173 -12.52 4.10 14.35
CA LYS A 173 -13.60 3.72 13.45
C LYS A 173 -13.36 4.19 12.01
N LEU A 174 -12.92 5.44 11.83
CA LEU A 174 -12.60 5.97 10.51
C LEU A 174 -11.44 5.20 9.87
N LYS A 175 -10.39 4.94 10.66
CA LYS A 175 -9.22 4.18 10.21
C LYS A 175 -9.60 2.75 9.81
N SER A 176 -10.38 2.04 10.62
CA SER A 176 -10.86 0.69 10.29
C SER A 176 -11.63 0.71 8.98
N PHE A 177 -12.59 1.64 8.83
CA PHE A 177 -13.36 1.79 7.60
C PHE A 177 -12.47 2.02 6.37
N VAL A 178 -11.45 2.85 6.49
CA VAL A 178 -10.51 3.16 5.40
C VAL A 178 -9.67 1.94 5.03
N ILE A 179 -9.14 1.23 6.02
CA ILE A 179 -8.42 -0.03 5.82
C ILE A 179 -9.33 -1.02 5.11
N ASP A 180 -10.55 -1.23 5.59
CA ASP A 180 -11.51 -2.18 5.01
C ASP A 180 -11.82 -1.85 3.55
N ILE A 181 -12.13 -0.58 3.24
CA ILE A 181 -12.40 -0.14 1.86
C ILE A 181 -11.19 -0.34 0.96
N MET A 182 -9.98 -0.01 1.43
CA MET A 182 -8.76 -0.20 0.64
C MET A 182 -8.47 -1.69 0.43
N SER A 183 -8.59 -2.51 1.47
CA SER A 183 -8.42 -3.96 1.39
C SER A 183 -9.41 -4.58 0.41
N GLN A 184 -10.69 -4.18 0.43
CA GLN A 184 -11.66 -4.66 -0.56
C GLN A 184 -11.34 -4.19 -1.99
N ARG A 185 -10.88 -2.95 -2.16
CA ARG A 185 -10.51 -2.39 -3.47
C ARG A 185 -9.38 -3.15 -4.14
N PHE A 186 -8.42 -3.66 -3.36
CA PHE A 186 -7.23 -4.36 -3.85
C PHE A 186 -7.24 -5.87 -3.55
N LYS A 187 -8.40 -6.41 -3.10
CA LYS A 187 -8.53 -7.79 -2.66
C LYS A 187 -8.08 -8.78 -3.73
N LEU A 188 -8.60 -8.65 -4.96
CA LEU A 188 -8.31 -9.59 -6.05
C LEU A 188 -6.80 -9.68 -6.34
N THR A 189 -6.15 -8.54 -6.58
CA THR A 189 -4.72 -8.48 -6.89
C THR A 189 -3.86 -8.96 -5.74
N SER A 190 -4.20 -8.56 -4.50
CA SER A 190 -3.44 -8.98 -3.32
C SER A 190 -3.60 -10.47 -3.02
N THR A 191 -4.82 -11.02 -3.13
CA THR A 191 -5.07 -12.44 -2.90
C THR A 191 -4.35 -13.28 -3.93
N ASN A 192 -4.46 -12.95 -5.22
CA ASN A 192 -3.75 -13.68 -6.28
C ASN A 192 -2.23 -13.68 -6.04
N PHE A 193 -1.67 -12.53 -5.65
CA PHE A 193 -0.26 -12.43 -5.29
C PHE A 193 0.10 -13.33 -4.10
N LEU A 194 -0.63 -13.23 -2.99
CA LEU A 194 -0.35 -13.98 -1.75
C LEU A 194 -0.49 -15.49 -1.96
N GLU A 195 -1.52 -15.94 -2.67
CA GLU A 195 -1.73 -17.36 -2.97
C GLU A 195 -0.58 -17.91 -3.83
N ASN A 196 -0.15 -17.16 -4.84
CA ASN A 196 0.92 -17.57 -5.73
C ASN A 196 2.28 -17.68 -5.00
N ILE A 197 2.65 -16.71 -4.16
CA ILE A 197 3.96 -16.75 -3.45
C ILE A 197 4.00 -17.81 -2.34
N ASN A 198 2.85 -18.21 -1.80
CA ASN A 198 2.76 -19.24 -0.76
C ASN A 198 3.11 -20.64 -1.29
N VAL A 199 2.91 -20.91 -2.58
CA VAL A 199 3.27 -22.21 -3.18
C VAL A 199 4.78 -22.44 -3.15
N GLY A 200 5.55 -21.42 -3.52
CA GLY A 200 7.01 -21.49 -3.57
C GLY A 200 7.71 -21.00 -2.29
N ASN A 201 6.96 -20.47 -1.33
CA ASN A 201 7.45 -19.72 -0.16
C ASN A 201 8.55 -18.70 -0.55
N LYS A 202 8.36 -18.02 -1.67
CA LYS A 202 9.33 -17.09 -2.26
C LYS A 202 8.63 -16.14 -3.21
N VAL A 203 9.07 -14.89 -3.21
CA VAL A 203 8.64 -13.86 -4.16
C VAL A 203 9.65 -13.75 -5.30
N THR A 204 9.16 -13.75 -6.53
CA THR A 204 9.87 -13.49 -7.77
C THR A 204 9.44 -12.15 -8.38
N VAL A 205 10.20 -11.61 -9.33
CA VAL A 205 9.82 -10.36 -10.01
C VAL A 205 8.50 -10.51 -10.77
N ASN A 206 8.24 -11.67 -11.36
CA ASN A 206 7.01 -11.95 -12.10
C ASN A 206 5.77 -11.88 -11.19
N ASP A 207 5.94 -12.17 -9.89
CA ASP A 207 4.82 -12.16 -8.96
C ASP A 207 4.26 -10.74 -8.76
N LEU A 208 5.07 -9.71 -9.00
CA LEU A 208 4.63 -8.31 -8.94
C LEU A 208 3.52 -8.00 -9.96
N ASP A 209 3.40 -8.79 -11.04
CA ASP A 209 2.36 -8.60 -12.04
C ASP A 209 0.98 -8.99 -11.50
N PHE A 210 0.88 -9.91 -10.53
CA PHE A 210 -0.39 -10.21 -9.84
C PHE A 210 -0.91 -9.02 -9.02
N LEU A 211 -0.01 -8.10 -8.61
CA LEU A 211 -0.38 -6.88 -7.90
C LEU A 211 -0.88 -5.77 -8.82
N SER A 212 -0.85 -5.96 -10.14
CA SER A 212 -1.37 -4.99 -11.11
C SER A 212 -2.85 -5.22 -11.39
N PRO A 213 -3.74 -4.22 -11.26
CA PRO A 213 -5.14 -4.36 -11.65
C PRO A 213 -5.34 -4.47 -13.17
N TYR A 214 -4.28 -4.22 -13.96
CA TYR A 214 -4.29 -4.29 -15.42
C TYR A 214 -3.57 -5.54 -15.96
N SER A 215 -3.01 -6.37 -15.09
CA SER A 215 -2.40 -7.61 -15.57
C SER A 215 -3.52 -8.47 -16.16
N LYS A 216 -3.32 -8.86 -17.41
CA LYS A 216 -4.21 -9.76 -18.17
C LYS A 216 -4.09 -11.20 -17.64
N ILE A 217 -3.98 -11.39 -16.33
CA ILE A 217 -4.16 -12.68 -15.69
C ILE A 217 -5.66 -12.90 -15.70
N LYS A 218 -6.10 -13.36 -16.88
CA LYS A 218 -7.44 -13.82 -17.18
C LYS A 218 -7.95 -14.67 -16.02
N ASN A 219 -9.25 -14.57 -15.79
CA ASN A 219 -10.07 -15.71 -15.42
C ASN A 219 -9.87 -16.84 -16.45
N ASN A 220 -8.72 -17.51 -16.44
CA ASN A 220 -8.62 -18.85 -16.94
C ASN A 220 -8.72 -19.71 -15.69
N ASP A 221 -9.87 -20.37 -15.58
CA ASP A 221 -10.16 -21.46 -14.68
C ASP A 221 -8.90 -22.03 -14.02
N VAL A 222 -8.69 -21.66 -12.74
CA VAL A 222 -7.99 -22.57 -11.84
C VAL A 222 -8.97 -23.73 -11.63
N ILE A 223 -9.01 -24.64 -12.59
CA ILE A 223 -9.40 -26.01 -12.32
C ILE A 223 -8.39 -26.48 -11.28
N VAL A 224 -8.80 -26.45 -10.02
CA VAL A 224 -8.12 -27.20 -8.97
C VAL A 224 -8.20 -28.66 -9.41
N ARG A 225 -7.09 -29.20 -9.91
CA ARG A 225 -6.96 -30.64 -10.15
C ARG A 225 -7.31 -31.36 -8.84
N GLY A 226 -8.34 -32.21 -8.87
CA GLY A 226 -8.86 -32.88 -7.68
C GLY A 226 -10.09 -32.24 -7.01
N SER A 227 -10.76 -31.26 -7.62
CA SER A 227 -12.07 -30.79 -7.12
C SER A 227 -13.20 -31.77 -7.46
N VAL A 228 -14.23 -31.82 -6.61
CA VAL A 228 -15.43 -32.67 -6.73
C VAL A 228 -16.14 -32.56 -8.10
N LEU A 229 -15.92 -31.47 -8.84
CA LEU A 229 -16.47 -31.24 -10.19
C LEU A 229 -15.85 -32.12 -11.29
N GLU A 230 -14.73 -32.81 -11.06
CA GLU A 230 -14.16 -33.80 -12.00
C GLU A 230 -14.91 -35.13 -12.01
N GLN A 231 -15.68 -35.45 -10.96
CA GLN A 231 -16.40 -36.72 -10.81
C GLN A 231 -17.81 -36.73 -11.42
N LEU A 232 -18.18 -35.66 -12.13
CA LEU A 232 -19.49 -35.49 -12.76
C LEU A 232 -19.41 -35.36 -14.29
N LYS A 233 -18.33 -35.86 -14.91
CA LYS A 233 -18.23 -36.09 -16.36
C LYS A 233 -18.01 -37.56 -16.66
#